data_AF-A0A536XBD9-F1
#
_entry.id   AF-A0A536XBD9-F1
#
_cell.length_a   1.000
_cell.length_b   1.000
_cell.length_c   1.000
_cell.angle_alpha   90.00
_cell.angle_beta   90.00
_cell.angle_gamma   90.00
#
_symmetry.space_group_name_H-M   'P 1'
#
loop_
_entity.id
_entity.type
_entity.pdbx_description
1 polymer ?
#
loop_
_entity_poly.entity_id
_entity_poly.type
_entity_poly.pdbx_seq_one_letter_code
_entity_poly.pdbx_strand_id
1 'polypeptide(L)'
;MDLDAYLRRIGWSGAIAPDLASLQSLAARHTAAIVFENLNPFLGLPVSLDIGAVQSKIVGEGRGGYCFEQNRLFAEVLRCVGFEVSELAARVLWNQPEDAITSRSHMLLRVELADASWLVDVGFGGQTPTGALKLIADIEQATPHEPYRLVSGDGEWRAQTRLG
;
A
#
# COMPACT_ATOMS: atom_id res chain seq x y z
N MET A 1 -4.64 -7.34 -16.19
CA MET A 1 -5.30 -6.51 -15.18
C MET A 1 -6.57 -5.93 -15.78
N ASP A 2 -7.74 -6.31 -15.29
CA ASP A 2 -9.01 -5.61 -15.57
C ASP A 2 -9.11 -4.40 -14.64
N LEU A 3 -8.71 -3.22 -15.14
CA LEU A 3 -8.70 -1.97 -14.37
C LEU A 3 -10.12 -1.54 -13.99
N ASP A 4 -11.09 -1.67 -14.89
CA ASP A 4 -12.46 -1.23 -14.65
C ASP A 4 -13.13 -2.04 -13.54
N ALA A 5 -12.88 -3.36 -13.49
CA ALA A 5 -13.36 -4.20 -12.39
C ALA A 5 -12.77 -3.76 -11.04
N TYR A 6 -11.48 -3.44 -11.01
CA TYR A 6 -10.84 -2.91 -9.81
C TYR A 6 -11.44 -1.54 -9.40
N LEU A 7 -11.61 -0.61 -10.34
CA LEU A 7 -12.18 0.71 -10.04
C LEU A 7 -13.60 0.59 -9.49
N ARG A 8 -14.42 -0.32 -10.03
CA ARG A 8 -15.73 -0.67 -9.45
C ARG A 8 -15.60 -1.25 -8.04
N ARG A 9 -14.65 -2.15 -7.80
CA ARG A 9 -14.41 -2.80 -6.49
C ARG A 9 -14.08 -1.81 -5.38
N ILE A 10 -13.43 -0.69 -5.71
CA ILE A 10 -13.11 0.40 -4.76
C ILE A 10 -14.11 1.58 -4.83
N GLY A 11 -15.19 1.45 -5.60
CA GLY A 11 -16.23 2.47 -5.75
C GLY A 11 -15.77 3.75 -6.44
N TRP A 12 -14.77 3.68 -7.31
CA TRP A 12 -14.25 4.81 -8.08
C TRP A 12 -15.18 5.19 -9.22
N SER A 13 -15.47 6.49 -9.38
CA SER A 13 -16.38 7.02 -10.41
C SER A 13 -15.88 8.31 -11.09
N GLY A 14 -14.63 8.70 -10.83
CA GLY A 14 -14.02 9.93 -11.35
C GLY A 14 -13.06 9.70 -12.52
N ALA A 15 -12.59 10.80 -13.12
CA ALA A 15 -11.44 10.76 -14.00
C ALA A 15 -10.20 10.30 -13.22
N ILE A 16 -9.31 9.56 -13.88
CA ILE A 16 -8.09 9.01 -13.29
C ILE A 16 -6.90 9.41 -14.15
N ALA A 17 -5.86 9.93 -13.50
CA ALA A 17 -4.63 10.37 -14.16
C ALA A 17 -3.41 10.01 -13.29
N PRO A 18 -2.20 9.95 -13.85
CA PRO A 18 -0.97 9.74 -13.09
C PRO A 18 -0.55 11.02 -12.34
N ASP A 19 -1.41 11.50 -11.44
CA ASP A 19 -1.19 12.69 -10.61
C ASP A 19 -1.36 12.40 -9.11
N LEU A 20 -0.93 13.35 -8.28
CA LEU A 20 -0.99 13.19 -6.82
C LEU A 20 -2.43 13.04 -6.30
N ALA A 21 -3.38 13.77 -6.89
CA ALA A 21 -4.77 13.74 -6.45
C ALA A 21 -5.39 12.34 -6.65
N SER A 22 -5.13 11.73 -7.81
CA SER A 22 -5.54 10.36 -8.12
C SER A 22 -4.80 9.36 -7.22
N LEU A 23 -3.50 9.51 -7.03
CA LEU A 23 -2.70 8.61 -6.17
C LEU A 23 -3.22 8.57 -4.73
N GLN A 24 -3.45 9.74 -4.12
CA GLN A 24 -4.01 9.87 -2.78
C GLN A 24 -5.39 9.22 -2.69
N SER A 25 -6.27 9.54 -3.65
CA SER A 25 -7.65 9.08 -3.65
C SER A 25 -7.75 7.57 -3.89
N LEU A 26 -6.89 7.00 -4.75
CA LEU A 26 -6.83 5.57 -5.01
C LEU A 26 -6.37 4.80 -3.77
N ALA A 27 -5.31 5.26 -3.10
CA ALA A 27 -4.81 4.63 -1.89
C ALA A 27 -5.89 4.62 -0.79
N ALA A 28 -6.49 5.77 -0.51
CA ALA A 28 -7.54 5.89 0.50
C ALA A 28 -8.77 5.00 0.21
N ARG A 29 -9.20 4.94 -1.06
CA ARG A 29 -10.34 4.10 -1.48
C ARG A 29 -10.01 2.61 -1.46
N HIS A 30 -8.79 2.23 -1.80
CA HIS A 30 -8.33 0.84 -1.67
C HIS A 30 -8.43 0.39 -0.22
N THR A 31 -7.82 1.14 0.70
CA THR A 31 -7.80 0.80 2.13
C THR A 31 -9.19 0.79 2.76
N ALA A 32 -10.13 1.60 2.23
CA ALA A 32 -11.51 1.63 2.71
C ALA A 32 -12.36 0.47 2.18
N ALA A 33 -12.08 -0.02 0.96
CA ALA A 33 -12.93 -1.01 0.29
C ALA A 33 -12.42 -2.45 0.41
N ILE A 34 -11.10 -2.65 0.48
CA ILE A 34 -10.44 -3.95 0.48
C ILE A 34 -9.85 -4.20 1.85
N VAL A 35 -10.38 -5.22 2.53
CA VAL A 35 -9.98 -5.54 3.89
C VAL A 35 -8.61 -6.21 3.93
N PHE A 36 -7.81 -5.86 4.92
CA PHE A 36 -6.66 -6.69 5.28
C PHE A 36 -7.14 -7.96 5.97
N GLU A 37 -6.71 -9.12 5.46
CA GLU A 37 -7.08 -10.43 6.00
C GLU A 37 -5.99 -11.48 5.78
N ASN A 38 -5.98 -12.50 6.63
CA ASN A 38 -5.06 -13.64 6.56
C ASN A 38 -5.79 -15.00 6.60
N LEU A 39 -7.03 -15.06 6.10
CA LEU A 39 -7.89 -16.24 6.11
C LEU A 39 -7.27 -17.42 5.36
N ASN A 40 -6.62 -17.19 4.22
CA ASN A 40 -5.93 -18.28 3.51
C ASN A 40 -4.80 -18.89 4.36
N PRO A 41 -3.80 -18.12 4.83
CA PRO A 41 -2.79 -18.62 5.75
C PRO A 41 -3.38 -19.27 7.01
N PHE A 42 -4.40 -18.67 7.60
CA PHE A 42 -5.07 -19.19 8.80
C PHE A 42 -5.69 -20.58 8.57
N LEU A 43 -6.29 -20.79 7.39
CA LEU A 43 -6.87 -22.07 6.99
C LEU A 43 -5.86 -23.04 6.36
N GLY A 44 -4.56 -22.69 6.32
CA GLY A 44 -3.53 -23.48 5.65
C GLY A 44 -3.69 -23.55 4.12
N LEU A 45 -4.44 -22.62 3.53
CA LEU A 45 -4.63 -22.52 2.09
C LEU A 45 -3.47 -21.72 1.45
N PRO A 46 -3.09 -22.05 0.21
CA PRO A 46 -2.02 -21.34 -0.48
C PRO A 46 -2.40 -19.87 -0.75
N VAL A 47 -1.37 -19.03 -0.80
CA VAL A 47 -1.47 -17.63 -1.24
C VAL A 47 -0.69 -17.50 -2.55
N SER A 48 -1.39 -17.23 -3.65
CA SER A 48 -0.77 -16.97 -4.95
C SER A 48 -0.47 -15.49 -5.09
N LEU A 49 0.72 -15.15 -5.58
CA LEU A 49 1.11 -13.79 -5.94
C LEU A 49 1.10 -13.56 -7.46
N ASP A 50 0.64 -14.54 -8.23
CA ASP A 50 0.30 -14.32 -9.64
C ASP A 50 -0.78 -13.25 -9.74
N ILE A 51 -0.58 -12.27 -10.62
CA ILE A 51 -1.45 -11.10 -10.67
C ILE A 51 -2.89 -11.45 -11.11
N GLY A 52 -3.05 -12.48 -11.95
CA GLY A 52 -4.37 -12.98 -12.33
C GLY A 52 -5.10 -13.61 -11.15
N ALA A 53 -4.40 -14.44 -10.38
CA ALA A 53 -4.94 -15.06 -9.16
C ALA A 53 -5.30 -14.02 -8.09
N VAL A 54 -4.42 -13.03 -7.86
CA VAL A 54 -4.66 -11.93 -6.91
C VAL A 54 -5.87 -11.11 -7.31
N GLN A 55 -6.00 -10.73 -8.60
CA GLN A 55 -7.17 -10.00 -9.07
C GLN A 55 -8.45 -10.83 -8.94
N SER A 56 -8.42 -12.11 -9.31
CA SER A 56 -9.58 -12.99 -9.16
C SER A 56 -10.06 -13.06 -7.71
N LYS A 57 -9.14 -13.24 -6.76
CA LYS A 57 -9.45 -13.30 -5.33
C LYS A 57 -10.00 -11.97 -4.80
N ILE A 58 -9.25 -10.88 -4.96
CA ILE A 58 -9.59 -9.60 -4.29
C ILE A 58 -10.75 -8.88 -4.99
N VAL A 59 -10.74 -8.87 -6.32
CA VAL A 59 -11.72 -8.14 -7.12
C VAL A 59 -12.90 -9.05 -7.48
N GLY A 60 -12.63 -10.24 -8.02
CA GLY A 60 -13.67 -11.16 -8.49
C GLY A 60 -14.50 -11.79 -7.37
N GLU A 61 -13.83 -12.36 -6.36
CA GLU A 61 -14.49 -12.98 -5.20
C GLU A 61 -14.83 -11.96 -4.10
N GLY A 62 -14.43 -10.70 -4.26
CA GLY A 62 -14.67 -9.62 -3.29
C GLY A 62 -13.90 -9.75 -1.97
N ARG A 63 -12.89 -10.64 -1.92
CA ARG A 63 -12.10 -10.90 -0.71
C ARG A 63 -11.05 -9.81 -0.46
N GLY A 64 -10.30 -9.99 0.63
CA GLY A 64 -9.11 -9.21 0.94
C GLY A 64 -7.82 -9.97 0.67
N GLY A 65 -6.76 -9.49 1.32
CA GLY A 65 -5.47 -10.18 1.41
C GLY A 65 -4.54 -9.44 2.36
N TYR A 66 -3.35 -9.99 2.57
CA TYR A 66 -2.30 -9.31 3.33
C TYR A 66 -1.38 -8.45 2.42
N CYS A 67 -0.28 -7.94 2.98
CA CYS A 67 0.59 -6.95 2.34
C CYS A 67 1.00 -7.26 0.90
N PHE A 68 1.46 -8.49 0.62
CA PHE A 68 1.92 -8.84 -0.72
C PHE A 68 0.78 -8.87 -1.74
N GLU A 69 -0.39 -9.41 -1.39
CA GLU A 69 -1.52 -9.46 -2.31
C GLU A 69 -2.06 -8.05 -2.61
N GLN A 70 -2.21 -7.22 -1.57
CA GLN A 70 -2.76 -5.87 -1.72
C GLN A 70 -1.79 -4.93 -2.45
N ASN A 71 -0.54 -4.84 -2.01
CA ASN A 71 0.43 -3.93 -2.65
C ASN A 71 0.84 -4.40 -4.04
N ARG A 72 0.83 -5.72 -4.34
CA ARG A 72 1.04 -6.21 -5.71
C ARG A 72 -0.13 -5.86 -6.63
N LEU A 73 -1.37 -6.05 -6.18
CA LEU A 73 -2.55 -5.62 -6.92
C LEU A 73 -2.50 -4.12 -7.19
N PHE A 74 -2.21 -3.33 -6.15
CA PHE A 74 -2.17 -1.89 -6.23
C PHE A 74 -1.04 -1.38 -7.15
N ALA A 75 0.15 -1.99 -7.10
CA ALA A 75 1.23 -1.67 -8.01
C ALA A 75 0.82 -1.85 -9.48
N GLU A 76 0.16 -2.95 -9.81
CA GLU A 76 -0.28 -3.20 -11.18
C GLU A 76 -1.39 -2.22 -11.63
N VAL A 77 -2.33 -1.91 -10.74
CA VAL A 77 -3.34 -0.86 -11.00
C VAL A 77 -2.68 0.47 -11.31
N LEU A 78 -1.73 0.90 -10.48
CA LEU A 78 -1.00 2.16 -10.67
C LEU A 78 -0.23 2.17 -12.01
N ARG A 79 0.42 1.05 -12.37
CA ARG A 79 1.08 0.92 -13.69
C ARG A 79 0.09 1.02 -14.86
N CYS A 80 -1.09 0.41 -14.75
CA CYS A 80 -2.14 0.53 -15.77
C CYS A 80 -2.64 1.98 -15.94
N VAL A 81 -2.65 2.76 -14.86
CA VAL A 81 -3.00 4.19 -14.89
C VAL A 81 -1.87 5.05 -15.50
N GLY A 82 -0.64 4.53 -15.51
CA GLY A 82 0.54 5.19 -16.08
C GLY A 82 1.50 5.78 -15.05
N PHE A 83 1.37 5.42 -13.77
CA PHE A 83 2.37 5.76 -12.76
C PHE A 83 3.64 4.93 -12.93
N GLU A 84 4.79 5.52 -12.63
CA GLU A 84 6.05 4.80 -12.45
C GLU A 84 6.12 4.23 -11.03
N VAL A 85 6.20 2.91 -10.89
CA VAL A 85 6.07 2.21 -9.61
C VAL A 85 7.23 1.23 -9.39
N SER A 86 7.94 1.40 -8.28
CA SER A 86 8.92 0.45 -7.74
C SER A 86 8.36 -0.28 -6.54
N GLU A 87 8.57 -1.60 -6.48
CA GLU A 87 8.19 -2.41 -5.32
C GLU A 87 9.35 -2.44 -4.32
N LEU A 88 9.02 -2.19 -3.05
CA LEU A 88 9.96 -2.14 -1.94
C LEU A 88 9.65 -3.24 -0.94
N ALA A 89 10.65 -3.56 -0.12
CA ALA A 89 10.50 -4.45 1.03
C ALA A 89 10.91 -3.72 2.31
N ALA A 90 10.19 -3.97 3.40
CA ALA A 90 10.43 -3.37 4.71
C ALA A 90 10.51 -4.43 5.81
N ARG A 91 11.24 -4.08 6.87
CA ARG A 91 11.27 -4.80 8.13
C ARG A 91 10.18 -4.25 9.04
N VAL A 92 9.29 -5.10 9.54
CA VAL A 92 8.23 -4.66 10.45
C VAL A 92 8.82 -4.46 11.85
N LEU A 93 8.71 -3.23 12.35
CA LEU A 93 9.07 -2.85 13.73
C LEU A 93 7.85 -2.59 14.62
N TRP A 94 6.64 -2.68 14.07
CA TRP A 94 5.41 -2.51 14.85
C TRP A 94 5.34 -3.54 15.97
N ASN A 95 5.15 -3.07 17.20
CA ASN A 95 5.23 -3.88 18.43
C ASN A 95 6.55 -4.65 18.60
N GLN A 96 7.66 -4.11 18.08
CA GLN A 96 9.02 -4.60 18.28
C GLN A 96 9.89 -3.48 18.87
N PRO A 97 11.02 -3.81 19.52
CA PRO A 97 12.04 -2.82 19.86
C PRO A 97 12.52 -2.04 18.62
N GLU A 98 12.87 -0.75 18.80
CA GLU A 98 13.30 0.11 17.68
C GLU A 98 14.61 -0.33 17.01
N ASP A 99 15.42 -1.10 17.72
CA ASP A 99 16.70 -1.66 17.27
C ASP A 99 16.60 -3.13 16.82
N ALA A 100 15.39 -3.70 16.80
CA ALA A 100 15.18 -5.08 16.39
C ALA A 100 15.53 -5.30 14.91
N ILE A 101 16.27 -6.37 14.63
CA ILE A 101 16.56 -6.81 13.26
C ILE A 101 15.55 -7.91 12.88
N THR A 102 14.41 -7.51 12.31
CA THR A 102 13.36 -8.44 11.83
C THR A 102 13.57 -8.82 10.36
N SER A 103 12.84 -9.83 9.86
CA SER A 103 12.87 -10.18 8.45
C SER A 103 12.23 -9.09 7.58
N ARG A 104 12.59 -9.05 6.29
CA ARG A 104 11.91 -8.20 5.30
C ARG A 104 10.56 -8.83 4.94
N SER A 105 9.59 -8.70 5.83
CA SER A 105 8.30 -9.38 5.78
C SER A 105 7.17 -8.53 5.19
N HIS A 106 7.42 -7.26 4.92
CA HIS A 106 6.41 -6.33 4.40
C HIS A 106 6.75 -5.81 3.01
N MET A 107 5.74 -5.66 2.18
CA MET A 107 5.83 -5.07 0.85
C MET A 107 5.14 -3.71 0.85
N LEU A 108 5.74 -2.72 0.19
CA LEU A 108 5.18 -1.39 -0.03
C LEU A 108 5.72 -0.83 -1.34
N LEU A 109 5.25 0.35 -1.77
CA LEU A 109 5.53 0.90 -3.08
C LEU A 109 6.23 2.25 -2.99
N ARG A 110 7.10 2.53 -3.96
CA ARG A 110 7.57 3.87 -4.30
C ARG A 110 6.97 4.26 -5.64
N VAL A 111 6.36 5.44 -5.70
CA VAL A 111 5.75 6.01 -6.89
C VAL A 111 6.47 7.31 -7.25
N GLU A 112 6.91 7.44 -8.50
CA GLU A 112 7.53 8.68 -8.97
C GLU A 112 6.46 9.60 -9.58
N LEU A 113 6.51 10.87 -9.17
CA LEU A 113 5.78 11.98 -9.78
C LEU A 113 6.76 13.08 -10.15
N ALA A 114 6.35 14.01 -11.01
CA ALA A 114 7.22 15.04 -11.59
C ALA A 114 8.00 15.86 -10.55
N ASP A 115 7.46 16.02 -9.33
CA ASP A 115 8.06 16.83 -8.26
C ASP A 115 8.78 16.00 -7.18
N ALA A 116 8.50 14.70 -7.05
CA ALA A 116 8.98 13.88 -5.94
C ALA A 116 8.68 12.39 -6.07
N SER A 117 9.42 11.60 -5.29
CA SER A 117 9.07 10.22 -4.96
C SER A 117 8.09 10.18 -3.79
N TRP A 118 7.14 9.24 -3.86
CA TRP A 118 6.09 9.03 -2.86
C TRP A 118 6.11 7.58 -2.38
N LEU A 119 6.04 7.37 -1.08
CA LEU A 119 5.81 6.07 -0.46
C LEU A 119 4.31 5.80 -0.42
N VAL A 120 3.89 4.64 -0.90
CA VAL A 120 2.49 4.21 -0.88
C VAL A 120 2.41 2.79 -0.34
N ASP A 121 1.50 2.59 0.59
CA ASP A 121 1.27 1.30 1.22
C ASP A 121 -0.22 1.16 1.54
N VAL A 122 -0.87 0.20 0.90
CA VAL A 122 -2.28 -0.11 1.11
C VAL A 122 -2.47 -1.44 1.84
N GLY A 123 -1.41 -2.02 2.41
CA GLY A 123 -1.43 -3.40 2.90
C GLY A 123 -0.67 -3.66 4.20
N PHE A 124 -0.35 -2.65 5.02
CA PHE A 124 0.39 -2.87 6.28
C PHE A 124 -0.39 -3.70 7.32
N GLY A 125 -1.73 -3.58 7.31
CA GLY A 125 -2.61 -4.20 8.31
C GLY A 125 -3.25 -3.13 9.19
N GLY A 126 -3.17 -3.30 10.51
CA GLY A 126 -3.92 -2.48 11.47
C GLY A 126 -3.62 -0.97 11.42
N GLN A 127 -2.45 -0.57 10.94
CA GLN A 127 -2.00 0.82 10.88
C GLN A 127 -1.50 1.18 9.47
N THR A 128 -2.36 0.91 8.47
CA THR A 128 -2.05 1.20 7.06
C THR A 128 -2.20 2.70 6.78
N PRO A 129 -1.20 3.37 6.17
CA PRO A 129 -1.33 4.76 5.75
C PRO A 129 -2.50 4.92 4.77
N THR A 130 -3.42 5.84 5.04
CA THR A 130 -4.59 6.05 4.18
C THR A 130 -4.34 7.12 3.11
N GLY A 131 -3.17 7.04 2.48
CA GLY A 131 -2.70 8.00 1.49
C GLY A 131 -1.24 7.76 1.11
N ALA A 132 -0.74 8.59 0.20
CA ALA A 132 0.67 8.60 -0.19
C ALA A 132 1.46 9.56 0.71
N LEU A 133 2.66 9.14 1.11
CA LEU A 133 3.60 9.95 1.90
C LEU A 133 4.74 10.41 1.01
N LYS A 134 5.01 11.71 0.94
CA LYS A 134 6.16 12.22 0.21
C LYS A 134 7.42 11.68 0.86
N LEU A 135 8.38 11.20 0.06
CA LEU A 135 9.63 10.62 0.54
C LEU A 135 10.59 11.74 1.00
N ILE A 136 10.26 12.37 2.12
CA ILE A 136 11.01 13.46 2.74
C ILE A 136 11.16 13.19 4.24
N ALA A 137 12.38 13.36 4.74
CA ALA A 137 12.71 13.07 6.12
C ALA A 137 12.19 14.15 7.08
N ASP A 138 11.84 13.71 8.29
CA ASP A 138 11.60 14.53 9.48
C ASP A 138 10.44 15.53 9.40
N ILE A 139 9.55 15.36 8.42
CA ILE A 139 8.32 16.15 8.27
C ILE A 139 7.11 15.29 8.63
N GLU A 140 6.27 15.79 9.54
CA GLU A 140 4.95 15.20 9.82
C GLU A 140 4.01 15.50 8.64
N GLN A 141 3.38 14.45 8.12
CA GLN A 141 2.51 14.48 6.95
C GLN A 141 1.12 14.00 7.37
N ALA A 142 0.11 14.82 7.09
CA ALA A 142 -1.27 14.47 7.36
C ALA A 142 -1.73 13.34 6.44
N THR A 143 -2.52 12.41 7.00
CA THR A 143 -3.34 11.46 6.25
C THR A 143 -4.80 11.67 6.66
N PRO A 144 -5.78 11.04 5.99
CA PRO A 144 -7.17 11.02 6.46
C PRO A 144 -7.35 10.45 7.88
N HIS A 145 -6.38 9.66 8.37
CA HIS A 145 -6.33 9.12 9.74
C HIS A 145 -5.15 9.73 10.51
N GLU A 146 -4.30 8.93 11.17
CA GLU A 146 -3.15 9.45 11.92
C GLU A 146 -2.10 10.09 10.99
N PRO A 147 -1.39 11.12 11.45
CA PRO A 147 -0.25 11.63 10.71
C PRO A 147 0.91 10.64 10.73
N TYR A 148 1.74 10.69 9.70
CA TYR A 148 2.96 9.90 9.58
C TYR A 148 4.17 10.81 9.41
N ARG A 149 5.32 10.31 9.85
CA ARG A 149 6.63 10.91 9.58
C ARG A 149 7.55 9.84 9.04
N LEU A 150 8.31 10.19 8.01
CA LEU A 150 9.41 9.37 7.53
C LEU A 150 10.70 9.90 8.13
N VAL A 151 11.53 9.03 8.68
CA VAL A 151 12.88 9.37 9.14
C VAL A 151 13.89 8.61 8.29
N SER A 152 15.04 9.22 7.98
CA SER A 152 16.10 8.58 7.20
C SER A 152 17.40 8.59 7.99
N GLY A 153 18.09 7.45 8.00
CA GLY A 153 19.35 7.27 8.71
C GLY A 153 20.01 5.94 8.31
N ASP A 154 21.34 5.90 8.30
CA ASP A 154 22.13 4.69 8.01
C ASP A 154 21.75 3.98 6.69
N GLY A 155 21.31 4.75 5.70
CA GLY A 155 20.87 4.24 4.40
C GLY A 155 19.48 3.60 4.37
N GLU A 156 18.73 3.67 5.47
CA GLU A 156 17.37 3.15 5.59
C GLU A 156 16.35 4.28 5.83
N TRP A 157 15.08 3.97 5.56
CA TRP A 157 13.94 4.81 5.90
C TRP A 157 13.08 4.09 6.94
N ARG A 158 12.55 4.83 7.91
CA ARG A 158 11.56 4.32 8.87
C ARG A 158 10.29 5.17 8.79
N ALA A 159 9.15 4.51 8.71
CA ALA A 159 7.85 5.15 8.83
C ALA A 159 7.39 5.09 10.29
N GLN A 160 6.98 6.23 10.83
CA GLN A 160 6.43 6.38 12.18
C GLN A 160 5.06 7.02 12.09
N THR A 161 4.16 6.67 12.98
CA THR A 161 2.86 7.32 13.14
C THR A 161 2.67 7.76 14.58
N ARG A 162 1.88 8.82 14.78
CA ARG A 162 1.54 9.33 16.10
C ARG A 162 0.14 8.86 16.47
N LEU A 163 0.07 7.90 17.39
CA LEU A 163 -1.19 7.44 17.97
C LEU A 163 -1.74 8.48 18.95
N GLY A 164 -3.05 8.71 18.90
CA GLY A 164 -3.78 9.61 19.80
C GLY A 164 -4.05 9.00 21.17
#